data_AF-A0A9C7PKD9-F1
#
_entry.id   AF-A0A9C7PKD9-F1
#
_cell.length_a   1.000
_cell.length_b   1.000
_cell.length_c   1.000
_cell.angle_alpha   90.00
_cell.angle_beta   90.00
_cell.angle_gamma   90.00
#
_symmetry.space_group_name_H-M   'P 1'
#
loop_
_entity.id
_entity.type
_entity.pdbx_description
1 polymer ?
#
loop_
_entity_poly.entity_id
_entity_poly.type
_entity_poly.pdbx_seq_one_letter_code
_entity_poly.pdbx_strand_id
1 'polypeptide(L)'
;MLGKALVDGMTIVGIDFRDGILFVPEVLLAANAMKGGMAILRPLLAETGAKPIGTMVIGTVKGDIHDIGKNLVAMMLEGAGFEVHDIGINNAVEDYLAALEEHKPDILGMSALLTTTMPYMKVVIDTLVEKGLRDDYIVLVGGAPLNEEFGQAVGADAYCRDAAEAATTAVRMVQERQLAQSA
;
A
#
# COMPACT_ATOMS: atom_id res chain seq x y z
N MET A 1 -14.77 -2.49 18.22
CA MET A 1 -15.75 -2.74 17.15
C MET A 1 -15.08 -2.63 15.78
N LEU A 2 -14.34 -1.56 15.47
CA LEU A 2 -13.61 -1.40 14.20
C LEU A 2 -12.56 -2.50 13.93
N GLY A 3 -11.55 -2.62 14.79
CA GLY A 3 -10.49 -3.62 14.63
C GLY A 3 -11.04 -5.05 14.66
N LYS A 4 -11.78 -5.39 15.71
CA LYS A 4 -12.34 -6.74 15.94
C LYS A 4 -13.44 -7.21 14.97
N ALA A 5 -13.92 -6.36 14.05
CA ALA A 5 -15.01 -6.75 13.14
C ALA A 5 -14.65 -6.49 11.69
N LEU A 6 -14.34 -5.23 11.35
CA LEU A 6 -14.07 -4.86 9.96
C LEU A 6 -12.65 -5.27 9.53
N VAL A 7 -11.64 -4.94 10.35
CA VAL A 7 -10.23 -5.26 10.04
C VAL A 7 -9.96 -6.76 10.12
N ASP A 8 -10.45 -7.43 11.16
CA ASP A 8 -10.33 -8.90 11.28
C ASP A 8 -11.04 -9.62 10.12
N GLY A 9 -12.21 -9.12 9.70
CA GLY A 9 -12.93 -9.65 8.54
C GLY A 9 -12.12 -9.54 7.25
N MET A 10 -11.49 -8.39 6.98
CA MET A 10 -10.63 -8.21 5.82
C MET A 10 -9.36 -9.06 5.87
N THR A 11 -8.86 -9.36 7.08
CA THR A 11 -7.73 -10.28 7.27
C THR A 11 -8.10 -11.69 6.78
N ILE A 12 -9.30 -12.17 7.11
CA ILE A 12 -9.81 -13.46 6.63
C ILE A 12 -9.99 -13.44 5.10
N VAL A 13 -10.54 -12.38 4.54
CA VAL A 13 -10.68 -12.21 3.08
C VAL A 13 -9.33 -12.29 2.37
N GLY A 14 -8.29 -11.67 2.95
CA GLY A 14 -6.93 -11.76 2.41
C GLY A 14 -6.36 -13.18 2.45
N ILE A 15 -6.58 -13.91 3.54
CA ILE A 15 -6.18 -15.32 3.69
C ILE A 15 -6.89 -16.19 2.65
N ASP A 16 -8.21 -16.07 2.54
CA ASP A 16 -9.02 -16.89 1.63
C ASP A 16 -8.71 -16.58 0.15
N PHE A 17 -8.38 -15.33 -0.18
CA PHE A 17 -7.91 -14.96 -1.53
C PHE A 17 -6.56 -15.62 -1.85
N ARG A 18 -5.61 -15.57 -0.91
CA ARG A 18 -4.29 -16.21 -1.07
C ARG A 18 -4.43 -17.73 -1.23
N ASP A 19 -5.33 -18.35 -0.47
CA ASP A 19 -5.53 -19.80 -0.47
C ASP A 19 -6.42 -20.28 -1.64
N GLY A 20 -6.83 -19.37 -2.54
CA GLY A 20 -7.61 -19.67 -3.74
C GLY A 20 -9.08 -20.01 -3.47
N ILE A 21 -9.58 -19.65 -2.28
CA ILE A 21 -10.97 -19.83 -1.84
C ILE A 21 -11.84 -18.69 -2.36
N LEU A 22 -11.34 -17.45 -2.29
CA LEU A 22 -11.97 -16.26 -2.87
C LEU A 22 -11.25 -15.83 -4.14
N PHE A 23 -11.99 -15.21 -5.06
CA PHE A 23 -11.43 -14.59 -6.26
C PHE A 23 -11.62 -13.07 -6.20
N VAL A 24 -11.11 -12.39 -7.23
CA VAL A 24 -11.15 -10.93 -7.33
C VAL A 24 -12.56 -10.36 -7.10
N PRO A 25 -13.67 -10.92 -7.68
CA PRO A 25 -15.01 -10.38 -7.46
C PRO A 25 -15.43 -10.37 -5.98
N GLU A 26 -15.15 -11.44 -5.23
CA GLU A 26 -15.50 -11.55 -3.82
C GLU A 26 -14.67 -10.61 -2.95
N VAL A 27 -13.37 -10.49 -3.25
CA VAL A 27 -12.48 -9.53 -2.57
C VAL A 27 -12.97 -8.09 -2.79
N LEU A 28 -13.31 -7.73 -4.02
CA LEU A 28 -13.84 -6.41 -4.33
C LEU A 28 -15.17 -6.15 -3.60
N LEU A 29 -16.04 -7.15 -3.49
CA LEU A 29 -17.28 -7.05 -2.73
C LEU A 29 -17.02 -6.78 -1.25
N ALA A 30 -16.10 -7.54 -0.63
CA ALA A 30 -15.75 -7.38 0.78
C ALA A 30 -15.10 -6.03 1.07
N ALA A 31 -14.14 -5.61 0.24
CA ALA A 31 -13.48 -4.31 0.38
C ALA A 31 -14.48 -3.15 0.20
N ASN A 32 -15.43 -3.24 -0.73
CA ASN A 32 -16.49 -2.24 -0.89
C ASN A 32 -17.45 -2.19 0.31
N ALA A 33 -17.83 -3.34 0.87
CA ALA A 33 -18.64 -3.41 2.08
C ALA A 33 -17.91 -2.74 3.26
N MET A 34 -16.61 -3.00 3.40
CA MET A 34 -15.79 -2.33 4.41
C MET A 34 -15.68 -0.84 4.16
N LYS A 35 -15.42 -0.39 2.93
CA LYS A 35 -15.37 1.02 2.56
C LYS A 35 -16.66 1.75 2.93
N GLY A 36 -17.81 1.13 2.67
CA GLY A 36 -19.11 1.64 3.11
C GLY A 36 -19.23 1.78 4.63
N GLY A 37 -18.76 0.77 5.39
CA GLY A 37 -18.70 0.85 6.85
C GLY A 37 -17.75 1.95 7.35
N MET A 38 -16.57 2.08 6.75
CA MET A 38 -15.57 3.09 7.08
C MET A 38 -16.05 4.50 6.78
N ALA A 39 -16.85 4.70 5.73
CA ALA A 39 -17.43 6.01 5.42
C ALA A 39 -18.31 6.54 6.56
N ILE A 40 -18.98 5.65 7.29
CA ILE A 40 -19.80 5.99 8.46
C ILE A 40 -18.93 6.10 9.72
N LEU A 41 -17.97 5.21 9.89
CA LEU A 41 -17.18 5.11 11.12
C LEU A 41 -16.06 6.15 11.20
N ARG A 42 -15.44 6.55 10.08
CA ARG A 42 -14.31 7.50 10.06
C ARG A 42 -14.63 8.83 10.77
N PRO A 43 -15.75 9.53 10.48
CA PRO A 43 -16.10 10.77 11.19
C PRO A 43 -16.25 10.56 12.70
N LEU A 44 -16.92 9.48 13.10
CA LEU A 44 -17.16 9.15 14.51
C LEU A 44 -15.86 8.80 15.24
N LEU A 45 -14.95 8.09 14.56
CA LEU A 45 -13.62 7.76 15.08
C LEU A 45 -12.75 9.00 15.23
N ALA A 46 -12.80 9.92 14.25
CA ALA A 46 -12.06 11.17 14.30
C ALA A 46 -12.48 12.02 15.52
N GLU A 47 -13.77 12.07 15.84
CA GLU A 47 -14.29 12.76 17.05
C GLU A 47 -13.74 12.14 18.35
N THR A 48 -13.44 10.84 18.36
CA THR A 48 -12.81 10.16 19.50
C THR A 48 -11.29 10.32 19.55
N GLY A 49 -10.68 10.97 18.54
CA GLY A 49 -9.22 11.08 18.40
C GLY A 49 -8.54 9.80 17.90
N ALA A 50 -9.30 8.81 17.43
CA ALA A 50 -8.74 7.60 16.85
C ALA A 50 -8.06 7.91 15.51
N LYS A 51 -6.80 7.48 15.38
CA LYS A 51 -5.99 7.67 14.16
C LYS A 51 -6.09 6.44 13.24
N PRO A 52 -5.84 6.61 11.93
CA PRO A 52 -5.61 5.49 11.01
C PRO A 52 -4.49 4.58 11.53
N ILE A 53 -4.47 3.31 11.10
CA ILE A 53 -3.37 2.39 11.44
C ILE A 53 -2.04 2.91 10.86
N GLY A 54 -2.11 3.44 9.65
CA GLY A 54 -1.03 4.13 8.96
C GLY A 54 -1.54 4.81 7.70
N THR A 55 -0.64 5.47 6.98
CA THR A 55 -0.94 6.17 5.73
C THR A 55 -0.05 5.65 4.58
N MET A 56 -0.58 5.62 3.36
CA MET A 56 0.14 5.17 2.17
C MET A 56 -0.06 6.15 1.01
N VAL A 57 1.02 6.47 0.29
CA VAL A 57 0.95 6.94 -1.10
C VAL A 57 1.23 5.75 -2.02
N ILE A 58 0.41 5.53 -3.04
CA ILE A 58 0.61 4.43 -4.00
C ILE A 58 0.41 4.91 -5.44
N GLY A 59 1.27 4.45 -6.35
CA GLY A 59 1.19 4.78 -7.77
C GLY A 59 1.70 3.66 -8.69
N THR A 60 1.23 3.67 -9.93
CA THR A 60 1.86 2.90 -11.01
C THR A 60 2.95 3.76 -11.66
N VAL A 61 4.13 3.20 -11.85
CA VAL A 61 5.33 3.91 -12.32
C VAL A 61 5.20 4.44 -13.75
N LYS A 62 6.07 5.39 -14.11
CA LYS A 62 6.15 5.99 -15.44
C LYS A 62 6.26 4.94 -16.54
N GLY A 63 5.53 5.17 -17.62
CA GLY A 63 5.45 4.30 -18.78
C GLY A 63 4.51 3.11 -18.59
N ASP A 64 3.92 2.94 -17.41
CA ASP A 64 3.00 1.85 -17.10
C ASP A 64 1.60 2.39 -16.78
N ILE A 65 0.58 1.77 -17.39
CA ILE A 65 -0.82 2.19 -17.30
C ILE A 65 -1.70 1.17 -16.56
N HIS A 66 -1.11 0.07 -16.08
CA HIS A 66 -1.87 -0.99 -15.45
C HIS A 66 -2.18 -0.61 -13.99
N ASP A 67 -3.45 -0.69 -13.63
CA ASP A 67 -3.96 -0.20 -12.34
C ASP A 67 -4.71 -1.26 -11.52
N ILE A 68 -5.19 -2.35 -12.13
CA ILE A 68 -6.02 -3.35 -11.45
C ILE A 68 -5.36 -3.86 -10.15
N GLY A 69 -4.10 -4.28 -10.22
CA GLY A 69 -3.36 -4.78 -9.05
C GLY A 69 -3.15 -3.70 -7.99
N LYS A 70 -2.76 -2.49 -8.42
CA LYS A 70 -2.59 -1.32 -7.54
C LYS A 70 -3.90 -0.96 -6.83
N ASN A 71 -5.01 -0.89 -7.56
CA ASN A 71 -6.32 -0.55 -7.02
C ASN A 71 -6.77 -1.61 -6.00
N LEU A 72 -6.49 -2.90 -6.27
CA LEU A 72 -6.77 -3.96 -5.31
C LEU A 72 -5.95 -3.80 -4.02
N VAL A 73 -4.65 -3.47 -4.14
CA VAL A 73 -3.80 -3.16 -2.97
C VAL A 73 -4.37 -1.97 -2.19
N ALA A 74 -4.69 -0.87 -2.86
CA ALA A 74 -5.25 0.32 -2.24
C ALA A 74 -6.56 0.01 -1.48
N MET A 75 -7.46 -0.74 -2.12
CA MET A 75 -8.72 -1.18 -1.51
C MET A 75 -8.51 -2.09 -0.30
N MET A 76 -7.54 -3.01 -0.36
CA MET A 76 -7.22 -3.89 0.77
C MET A 76 -6.62 -3.11 1.94
N LEU A 77 -5.75 -2.12 1.70
CA LEU A 77 -5.19 -1.29 2.76
C LEU A 77 -6.23 -0.34 3.37
N GLU A 78 -7.11 0.26 2.56
CA GLU A 78 -8.29 0.98 3.08
C GLU A 78 -9.12 0.06 3.99
N GLY A 79 -9.32 -1.20 3.55
CA GLY A 79 -9.92 -2.29 4.31
C GLY A 79 -9.10 -2.77 5.52
N ALA A 80 -7.82 -2.44 5.61
CA ALA A 80 -7.02 -2.69 6.81
C ALA A 80 -7.07 -1.49 7.77
N GLY A 81 -7.74 -0.39 7.42
CA GLY A 81 -7.81 0.82 8.23
C GLY A 81 -6.69 1.84 7.95
N PHE A 82 -6.05 1.75 6.79
CA PHE A 82 -5.14 2.79 6.30
C PHE A 82 -5.90 3.96 5.68
N GLU A 83 -5.24 5.11 5.68
CA GLU A 83 -5.52 6.19 4.74
C GLU A 83 -4.63 6.00 3.50
N VAL A 84 -5.22 6.00 2.31
CA VAL A 84 -4.51 5.70 1.07
C VAL A 84 -4.68 6.85 0.09
N HIS A 85 -3.56 7.38 -0.40
CA HIS A 85 -3.45 8.42 -1.42
C HIS A 85 -2.96 7.77 -2.71
N ASP A 86 -3.89 7.46 -3.61
CA ASP A 86 -3.59 6.87 -4.90
C ASP A 86 -3.31 7.97 -5.94
N ILE A 87 -2.07 8.05 -6.41
CA ILE A 87 -1.65 9.03 -7.42
C ILE A 87 -1.90 8.54 -8.86
N GLY A 88 -2.54 7.38 -9.02
CA GLY A 88 -2.96 6.86 -10.31
C GLY A 88 -1.85 6.12 -11.05
N ILE A 89 -1.75 6.38 -12.36
CA ILE A 89 -0.87 5.63 -13.28
C ILE A 89 0.09 6.53 -14.02
N ASN A 90 1.14 5.93 -14.58
CA ASN A 90 2.15 6.63 -15.39
C ASN A 90 2.83 7.79 -14.64
N ASN A 91 3.17 7.57 -13.37
CA ASN A 91 3.74 8.60 -12.49
C ASN A 91 5.26 8.71 -12.63
N ALA A 92 5.73 9.91 -12.90
CA ALA A 92 7.14 10.25 -12.85
C ALA A 92 7.60 10.44 -11.39
N VAL A 93 8.92 10.49 -11.18
CA VAL A 93 9.52 10.65 -9.85
C VAL A 93 9.02 11.92 -9.16
N GLU A 94 8.80 12.99 -9.92
CA GLU A 94 8.31 14.27 -9.42
C GLU A 94 6.90 14.14 -8.81
N ASP A 95 6.03 13.30 -9.40
CA ASP A 95 4.68 13.06 -8.90
C ASP A 95 4.72 12.35 -7.54
N TYR A 96 5.62 11.35 -7.41
CA TYR A 96 5.86 10.69 -6.12
C TYR A 96 6.38 11.67 -5.08
N LEU A 97 7.39 12.46 -5.41
CA LEU A 97 7.96 13.43 -4.47
C LEU A 97 6.94 14.46 -4.00
N ALA A 98 6.11 14.98 -4.91
CA ALA A 98 5.05 15.91 -4.57
C ALA A 98 4.03 15.28 -3.61
N ALA A 99 3.59 14.05 -3.88
CA ALA A 99 2.64 13.35 -3.02
C ALA A 99 3.23 12.98 -1.65
N LEU A 100 4.52 12.62 -1.60
CA LEU A 100 5.22 12.37 -0.33
C LEU A 100 5.36 13.64 0.50
N GLU A 101 5.66 14.79 -0.13
CA GLU A 101 5.73 16.08 0.54
C GLU A 101 4.37 16.55 1.07
N GLU A 102 3.31 16.37 0.27
CA GLU A 102 1.94 16.76 0.62
C GLU A 102 1.36 15.91 1.76
N HIS A 103 1.44 14.58 1.62
CA HIS A 103 0.73 13.65 2.50
C HIS A 103 1.59 13.09 3.63
N LYS A 104 2.92 13.14 3.50
CA LYS A 104 3.89 12.58 4.47
C LYS A 104 3.49 11.18 4.95
N PRO A 105 3.31 10.23 4.02
CA PRO A 105 2.78 8.93 4.38
C PRO A 105 3.78 8.10 5.18
N ASP A 106 3.30 7.05 5.85
CA ASP A 106 4.19 6.03 6.41
C ASP A 106 4.82 5.16 5.31
N ILE A 107 4.05 4.89 4.24
CA ILE A 107 4.39 3.95 3.17
C ILE A 107 4.37 4.62 1.79
N LEU A 108 5.39 4.34 0.98
CA LEU A 108 5.39 4.53 -0.47
C LEU A 108 5.20 3.17 -1.17
N GLY A 109 4.12 3.04 -1.95
CA GLY A 109 3.85 1.88 -2.79
C GLY A 109 4.10 2.16 -4.27
N MET A 110 4.80 1.25 -4.95
CA MET A 110 4.99 1.31 -6.41
C MET A 110 4.54 0.03 -7.10
N SER A 111 3.77 0.18 -8.18
CA SER A 111 3.28 -0.91 -9.03
C SER A 111 3.87 -0.83 -10.44
N ALA A 112 4.22 -1.97 -11.03
CA ALA A 112 4.55 -2.11 -12.45
C ALA A 112 4.12 -3.48 -13.00
N LEU A 113 3.60 -3.55 -14.23
CA LEU A 113 3.26 -4.79 -14.90
C LEU A 113 4.19 -5.12 -16.08
N LEU A 114 4.89 -4.14 -16.63
CA LEU A 114 5.81 -4.35 -17.75
C LEU A 114 7.25 -4.48 -17.26
N THR A 115 7.98 -5.47 -17.78
CA THR A 115 9.41 -5.65 -17.48
C THR A 115 10.26 -4.45 -17.92
N THR A 116 9.78 -3.68 -18.88
CA THR A 116 10.42 -2.45 -19.37
C THR A 116 10.21 -1.25 -18.46
N THR A 117 9.17 -1.26 -17.61
CA THR A 117 8.85 -0.15 -16.69
C THR A 117 9.31 -0.44 -15.27
N MET A 118 9.46 -1.71 -14.89
CA MET A 118 10.01 -2.17 -13.60
C MET A 118 11.25 -1.37 -13.14
N PRO A 119 12.31 -1.16 -13.96
CA PRO A 119 13.50 -0.46 -13.50
C PRO A 119 13.26 0.99 -13.05
N TYR A 120 12.13 1.59 -13.44
CA TYR A 120 11.77 2.94 -13.01
C TYR A 120 11.55 3.03 -11.49
N MET A 121 11.19 1.93 -10.82
CA MET A 121 11.12 1.89 -9.35
C MET A 121 12.46 2.26 -8.70
N LYS A 122 13.58 1.78 -9.28
CA LYS A 122 14.91 2.13 -8.81
C LYS A 122 15.20 3.63 -9.00
N VAL A 123 14.72 4.23 -10.08
CA VAL A 123 14.88 5.68 -10.32
C VAL A 123 14.19 6.48 -9.20
N VAL A 124 12.99 6.08 -8.79
CA VAL A 124 12.27 6.73 -7.68
C VAL A 124 13.05 6.56 -6.36
N ILE A 125 13.46 5.33 -6.04
CA ILE A 125 14.18 5.02 -4.78
C ILE A 125 15.54 5.72 -4.73
N ASP A 126 16.33 5.68 -5.80
CA ASP A 126 17.63 6.35 -5.88
C ASP A 126 17.46 7.86 -5.73
N THR A 127 16.40 8.45 -6.30
CA THR A 127 16.12 9.88 -6.11
C THR A 127 15.77 10.22 -4.65
N LEU A 128 15.04 9.34 -3.96
CA LEU A 128 14.78 9.49 -2.53
C LEU A 128 16.09 9.43 -1.73
N VAL A 129 17.01 8.54 -2.09
CA VAL A 129 18.33 8.43 -1.46
C VAL A 129 19.15 9.71 -1.70
N GLU A 130 19.22 10.21 -2.93
CA GLU A 130 19.93 11.44 -3.28
C GLU A 130 19.41 12.67 -2.52
N LYS A 131 18.10 12.70 -2.23
CA LYS A 131 17.45 13.76 -1.45
C LYS A 131 17.50 13.54 0.06
N GLY A 132 18.03 12.41 0.53
CA GLY A 132 18.06 12.05 1.95
C GLY A 132 16.69 11.75 2.56
N LEU A 133 15.71 11.35 1.73
CA LEU A 133 14.33 11.09 2.12
C LEU A 133 14.00 9.59 2.22
N ARG A 134 14.89 8.71 1.72
CA ARG A 134 14.59 7.27 1.61
C ARG A 134 14.24 6.62 2.94
N ASP A 135 14.95 6.99 4.01
CA ASP A 135 14.78 6.41 5.34
C ASP A 135 13.56 6.96 6.09
N ASP A 136 12.86 7.96 5.54
CA ASP A 136 11.62 8.49 6.12
C ASP A 136 10.42 7.60 5.80
N TYR A 137 10.48 6.78 4.75
CA TYR A 137 9.35 6.00 4.24
C TYR A 137 9.62 4.50 4.26
N ILE A 138 8.58 3.70 4.51
CA ILE A 138 8.59 2.27 4.18
C ILE A 138 8.25 2.14 2.69
N VAL A 139 9.11 1.50 1.90
CA VAL A 139 8.94 1.35 0.46
C VAL A 139 8.51 -0.07 0.13
N LEU A 140 7.29 -0.20 -0.39
CA LEU A 140 6.73 -1.47 -0.88
C LEU A 140 6.67 -1.47 -2.41
N VAL A 141 7.09 -2.57 -3.03
CA VAL A 141 7.00 -2.75 -4.49
C VAL A 141 6.18 -3.99 -4.84
N GLY A 142 5.46 -3.92 -5.96
CA GLY A 142 4.63 -5.03 -6.42
C GLY A 142 4.34 -5.01 -7.91
N GLY A 143 3.76 -6.10 -8.39
CA GLY A 143 3.39 -6.28 -9.79
C GLY A 143 3.74 -7.67 -10.32
N ALA A 144 2.99 -8.15 -11.32
CA ALA A 144 3.06 -9.55 -11.74
C ALA A 144 4.46 -10.06 -12.17
N PRO A 145 5.32 -9.28 -12.86
CA PRO A 145 6.64 -9.76 -13.23
C PRO A 145 7.73 -9.56 -12.16
N LEU A 146 7.40 -8.95 -11.02
CA LEU A 146 8.37 -8.72 -9.94
C LEU A 146 8.61 -9.99 -9.12
N ASN A 147 9.70 -9.96 -8.36
CA ASN A 147 10.05 -10.96 -7.37
C ASN A 147 10.85 -10.32 -6.24
N GLU A 148 11.15 -11.11 -5.21
CA GLU A 148 11.91 -10.68 -4.03
C GLU A 148 13.30 -10.15 -4.40
N GLU A 149 14.01 -10.85 -5.29
CA GLU A 149 15.35 -10.45 -5.75
C GLU A 149 15.35 -9.06 -6.38
N PHE A 150 14.33 -8.77 -7.21
CA PHE A 150 14.15 -7.46 -7.81
C PHE A 150 13.86 -6.38 -6.76
N GLY A 151 12.95 -6.66 -5.82
CA GLY A 151 12.62 -5.72 -4.74
C GLY A 151 13.83 -5.30 -3.92
N GLN A 152 14.67 -6.27 -3.54
CA GLN A 152 15.94 -6.02 -2.85
C GLN A 152 16.92 -5.24 -3.73
N ALA A 153 17.05 -5.62 -5.01
CA ALA A 153 17.99 -4.97 -5.93
C ALA A 153 17.65 -3.48 -6.20
N VAL A 154 16.36 -3.11 -6.17
CA VAL A 154 15.94 -1.70 -6.31
C VAL A 154 15.98 -0.93 -4.99
N GLY A 155 16.20 -1.59 -3.85
CA GLY A 155 16.28 -0.96 -2.53
C GLY A 155 14.92 -0.74 -1.87
N ALA A 156 13.91 -1.55 -2.19
CA ALA A 156 12.63 -1.55 -1.48
C ALA A 156 12.76 -2.27 -0.13
N ASP A 157 11.89 -1.95 0.82
CA ASP A 157 11.85 -2.62 2.12
C ASP A 157 11.13 -3.97 2.06
N ALA A 158 10.18 -4.13 1.11
CA ALA A 158 9.60 -5.43 0.78
C ALA A 158 9.03 -5.47 -0.64
N TYR A 159 9.11 -6.64 -1.26
CA TYR A 159 8.27 -7.02 -2.39
C TYR A 159 6.98 -7.67 -1.88
N CYS A 160 5.85 -7.35 -2.49
CA CYS A 160 4.56 -7.96 -2.19
C CYS A 160 4.01 -8.65 -3.44
N ARG A 161 3.78 -9.97 -3.36
CA ARG A 161 3.33 -10.77 -4.51
C ARG A 161 1.89 -10.50 -4.90
N ASP A 162 1.04 -10.22 -3.91
CA ASP A 162 -0.38 -9.98 -4.09
C ASP A 162 -0.92 -8.95 -3.09
N ALA A 163 -2.17 -8.54 -3.28
CA ALA A 163 -2.78 -7.47 -2.47
C ALA A 163 -2.99 -7.86 -1.00
N ALA A 164 -3.19 -9.14 -0.72
CA ALA A 164 -3.37 -9.63 0.65
C ALA A 164 -2.03 -9.60 1.41
N GLU A 165 -0.96 -10.04 0.76
CA GLU A 165 0.40 -9.91 1.30
C GLU A 165 0.78 -8.44 1.49
N ALA A 166 0.46 -7.57 0.53
CA ALA A 166 0.73 -6.13 0.66
C ALA A 166 0.06 -5.51 1.90
N ALA A 167 -1.21 -5.81 2.13
CA ALA A 167 -1.93 -5.31 3.31
C ALA A 167 -1.34 -5.85 4.62
N THR A 168 -1.02 -7.15 4.67
CA THR A 168 -0.44 -7.78 5.86
C THR A 168 0.95 -7.21 6.17
N THR A 169 1.79 -7.07 5.14
CA THR A 169 3.14 -6.51 5.25
C THR A 169 3.10 -5.04 5.67
N ALA A 170 2.20 -4.24 5.10
CA ALA A 170 2.00 -2.84 5.46
C ALA A 170 1.65 -2.68 6.96
N VAL A 171 0.65 -3.42 7.44
CA VAL A 171 0.26 -3.40 8.87
C VAL A 171 1.45 -3.75 9.76
N ARG A 172 2.15 -4.84 9.45
CA ARG A 172 3.29 -5.31 10.24
C ARG A 172 4.41 -4.26 10.31
N MET A 173 4.84 -3.72 9.18
CA MET A 173 5.99 -2.80 9.12
C MET A 173 5.69 -1.44 9.76
N VAL A 174 4.47 -0.93 9.63
CA VAL A 174 4.06 0.31 10.32
C VAL A 174 4.06 0.11 11.83
N GLN A 175 3.53 -1.02 12.32
CA GLN A 175 3.55 -1.33 13.75
C GLN A 175 4.98 -1.49 14.29
N GLU A 176 5.84 -2.21 13.58
CA GLU A 176 7.26 -2.36 13.93
C GLU A 176 7.96 -1.00 14.02
N ARG A 177 7.70 -0.09 13.07
CA ARG A 177 8.27 1.26 13.04
C ARG A 177 7.78 2.13 14.20
N GLN A 178 6.48 2.11 14.48
CA GLN A 178 5.89 2.86 15.60
C GLN A 178 6.45 2.38 16.95
N LEU A 179 6.64 1.07 17.11
CA LEU A 179 7.27 0.50 18.30
C LEU A 179 8.73 0.94 18.44
N ALA A 180 9.50 0.94 17.36
CA ALA A 180 10.89 1.37 17.36
C ALA A 180 11.05 2.87 17.69
N GLN A 181 10.09 3.72 17.29
CA GLN A 181 10.09 5.16 17.60
C GLN A 181 9.61 5.49 19.02
N SER A 182 8.93 4.55 19.67
CA SER A 182 8.40 4.70 21.04
C SER A 182 9.32 4.13 22.12
N ALA A 183 10.43 3.50 21.72
CA ALA A 183 11.45 2.91 22.58
C ALA A 183 12.65 3.84 22.75
#